data_AF-A0A411WSF1-F1
#
_entry.id   AF-A0A411WSF1-F1
#
_cell.length_a   1.000
_cell.length_b   1.000
_cell.length_c   1.000
_cell.angle_alpha   90.00
_cell.angle_beta   90.00
_cell.angle_gamma   90.00
#
_symmetry.space_group_name_H-M   'P 1'
#
loop_
_entity.id
_entity.type
_entity.pdbx_description
1 polymer ?
#
loop_
_entity_poly.entity_id
_entity_poly.type
_entity_poly.pdbx_seq_one_letter_code
_entity_poly.pdbx_strand_id
1 'polypeptide(L)'
;MSSSMMLVDGLKRELKARGITYAELARRIGMSEASVKRMFAQRSFTLQRLDEVLAAAGLELLDLTRSALEAPRLIAQLSYAQEEELIGDPKLLLVAVAALNGVPVDELVAMFALTEAETVKYLLRLDKIGFLVLKPNNRVKLLVARTFDWIPDGPIQTWFRREAAADYLDAHFDGEGEMLRLVSVMLSPASTAALLERLRQVADDFSQQHQADARLPYEARQSMTFLLAARPWMPEAFAALRRELNAPGQAARDLTGAVRPAPAAAPRHPASSSARRSSR
;
A
#
# COMPACT_ATOMS: atom_id res chain seq x y z
N MET A 1 -8.56 -1.28 -11.77
CA MET A 1 -8.18 -0.94 -13.16
C MET A 1 -9.00 -1.78 -14.14
N SER A 2 -9.56 -1.19 -15.21
CA SER A 2 -10.33 -1.95 -16.21
C SER A 2 -9.41 -2.57 -17.27
N SER A 3 -9.57 -3.87 -17.55
CA SER A 3 -8.76 -4.64 -18.52
C SER A 3 -8.68 -3.98 -19.91
N SER A 4 -9.71 -3.24 -20.31
CA SER A 4 -9.75 -2.53 -21.59
C SER A 4 -8.72 -1.40 -21.68
N MET A 5 -8.40 -0.73 -20.55
CA MET A 5 -7.38 0.34 -20.54
C MET A 5 -5.97 -0.22 -20.75
N MET A 6 -5.66 -1.34 -20.10
CA MET A 6 -4.37 -2.01 -20.25
C MET A 6 -4.12 -2.49 -21.68
N LEU A 7 -5.15 -3.00 -22.35
CA LEU A 7 -5.07 -3.43 -23.75
C LEU A 7 -4.78 -2.27 -24.71
N VAL A 8 -5.49 -1.14 -24.56
CA VAL A 8 -5.27 0.03 -25.43
C VAL A 8 -3.89 0.64 -25.22
N ASP A 9 -3.40 0.70 -23.99
CA ASP A 9 -2.07 1.23 -23.70
C ASP A 9 -0.96 0.29 -24.16
N GLY A 10 -1.16 -1.04 -24.05
CA GLY A 10 -0.30 -2.05 -24.68
C GLY A 10 -0.23 -1.89 -26.20
N LEU A 11 -1.38 -1.66 -26.84
CA LEU A 11 -1.48 -1.52 -28.30
C LEU A 11 -0.74 -0.26 -28.79
N LYS A 12 -0.85 0.86 -28.06
CA LYS A 12 -0.06 2.07 -28.35
C LYS A 12 1.44 1.80 -28.29
N ARG A 13 1.88 1.00 -27.31
CA ARG A 13 3.29 0.63 -27.11
C ARG A 13 3.81 -0.20 -28.28
N GLU A 14 3.06 -1.21 -28.69
CA GLU A 14 3.43 -2.07 -29.82
C GLU A 14 3.48 -1.32 -31.14
N LEU A 15 2.50 -0.45 -31.43
CA LEU A 15 2.52 0.40 -32.61
C LEU A 15 3.77 1.28 -32.64
N LYS A 16 4.15 1.86 -31.49
CA LYS A 16 5.37 2.67 -31.37
C LYS A 16 6.63 1.85 -31.56
N ALA A 17 6.73 0.66 -30.95
CA ALA A 17 7.87 -0.23 -31.07
C ALA A 17 8.11 -0.67 -32.53
N ARG A 18 7.03 -0.81 -33.30
CA ARG A 18 7.04 -1.19 -34.72
C ARG A 18 7.12 0.01 -35.68
N GLY A 19 7.24 1.23 -35.16
CA GLY A 19 7.32 2.45 -35.98
C GLY A 19 6.04 2.77 -36.77
N ILE A 20 4.90 2.22 -36.38
CA ILE A 20 3.61 2.44 -37.06
C ILE A 20 2.98 3.73 -36.53
N THR A 21 2.87 4.73 -37.39
CA THR A 21 2.21 6.01 -37.06
C THR A 21 0.69 5.87 -37.17
N TYR A 22 -0.06 6.78 -36.56
CA TYR A 22 -1.51 6.81 -36.72
C TYR A 22 -1.97 7.10 -38.15
N ALA A 23 -1.18 7.87 -38.92
CA ALA A 23 -1.45 8.09 -40.34
C ALA A 23 -1.33 6.79 -41.14
N GLU A 24 -0.27 6.01 -40.87
CA GLU A 24 -0.05 4.74 -41.54
C GLU A 24 -1.08 3.69 -41.11
N LEU A 25 -1.42 3.63 -39.83
CA LEU A 25 -2.48 2.76 -39.32
C LEU A 25 -3.83 3.09 -39.98
N ALA A 26 -4.17 4.38 -40.04
CA ALA A 26 -5.41 4.86 -40.68
C ALA A 26 -5.51 4.41 -42.14
N ARG A 27 -4.41 4.50 -42.89
CA ARG A 27 -4.33 4.01 -44.27
C ARG A 27 -4.56 2.49 -44.37
N ARG A 28 -4.02 1.71 -43.44
CA ARG A 28 -4.15 0.23 -43.44
C ARG A 28 -5.56 -0.25 -43.10
N ILE A 29 -6.29 0.46 -42.24
CA ILE A 29 -7.64 0.09 -41.79
C ILE A 29 -8.76 0.87 -42.48
N GLY A 30 -8.44 1.69 -43.48
CA GLY A 30 -9.43 2.45 -44.26
C GLY A 30 -10.13 3.57 -43.48
N MET A 31 -9.45 4.19 -42.52
CA MET A 31 -9.99 5.28 -41.69
C MET A 31 -9.22 6.59 -41.94
N SER A 32 -9.78 7.71 -41.50
CA SER A 32 -9.03 8.96 -41.40
C SER A 32 -8.14 8.96 -40.14
N GLU A 33 -6.99 9.62 -40.22
CA GLU A 33 -6.08 9.76 -39.06
C GLU A 33 -6.79 10.43 -37.87
N ALA A 34 -7.68 11.38 -38.13
CA ALA A 34 -8.49 12.04 -37.10
C ALA A 34 -9.41 11.05 -36.37
N SER A 35 -10.03 10.11 -37.09
CA SER A 35 -10.87 9.07 -36.49
C SER A 35 -10.05 8.06 -35.69
N VAL A 36 -8.85 7.69 -36.17
CA VAL A 36 -7.91 6.83 -35.42
C VAL A 36 -7.48 7.52 -34.12
N LYS A 37 -7.06 8.79 -34.18
CA LYS A 37 -6.70 9.57 -32.98
C LYS A 37 -7.85 9.64 -31.98
N ARG A 38 -9.07 9.88 -32.46
CA ARG A 38 -10.27 9.91 -31.62
C ARG A 38 -10.54 8.56 -30.96
N MET A 39 -10.46 7.46 -31.70
CA MET A 39 -10.66 6.09 -31.20
C MET A 39 -9.65 5.74 -30.09
N PHE A 40 -8.36 6.05 -30.28
CA PHE A 40 -7.32 5.83 -29.28
C PHE A 40 -7.39 6.78 -28.07
N ALA A 41 -7.92 8.00 -28.25
CA ALA A 41 -8.13 8.95 -27.17
C ALA A 41 -9.34 8.58 -26.30
N GLN A 42 -10.44 8.18 -26.94
CA GLN A 42 -11.68 7.76 -26.27
C GLN A 42 -11.59 6.34 -25.71
N ARG A 43 -10.57 5.56 -26.09
CA ARG A 43 -10.37 4.16 -25.68
C ARG A 43 -11.60 3.29 -25.97
N SER A 44 -12.36 3.65 -27.00
CA SER A 44 -13.58 2.97 -27.40
C SER A 44 -13.33 2.23 -28.70
N PHE A 45 -13.28 0.91 -28.61
CA PHE A 45 -13.06 0.01 -29.75
C PHE A 45 -14.23 -0.97 -29.81
N THR A 46 -14.75 -1.22 -31.00
CA THR A 46 -15.49 -2.46 -31.23
C THR A 46 -14.48 -3.60 -31.35
N LEU A 47 -14.89 -4.84 -31.04
CA LEU A 47 -14.01 -6.01 -31.18
C LEU A 47 -13.49 -6.14 -32.62
N GLN A 48 -14.35 -5.89 -33.61
CA GLN A 48 -13.96 -5.89 -35.01
C GLN A 48 -12.88 -4.84 -35.33
N ARG A 49 -12.98 -3.62 -34.77
CA ARG A 49 -11.95 -2.59 -34.98
C ARG A 49 -10.63 -2.95 -34.29
N LEU A 50 -10.69 -3.61 -33.14
CA LEU A 50 -9.49 -4.10 -32.47
C LEU A 50 -8.77 -5.14 -33.34
N ASP A 51 -9.50 -6.11 -33.91
CA ASP A 51 -8.92 -7.15 -34.77
C ASP A 51 -8.25 -6.56 -36.02
N GLU A 52 -8.88 -5.58 -36.66
CA GLU A 52 -8.28 -4.92 -37.83
C GLU A 52 -7.01 -4.12 -37.49
N VAL A 53 -6.99 -3.46 -36.33
CA VAL A 53 -5.80 -2.74 -35.86
C VAL A 53 -4.67 -3.71 -35.53
N LEU A 54 -4.99 -4.84 -34.88
CA LEU A 54 -4.04 -5.92 -34.60
C LEU A 54 -3.47 -6.50 -35.90
N ALA A 55 -4.33 -6.84 -36.86
CA ALA A 55 -3.93 -7.34 -38.17
C ALA A 55 -3.06 -6.33 -38.94
N ALA A 56 -3.45 -5.05 -38.96
CA ALA A 56 -2.68 -3.99 -39.60
C ALA A 56 -1.31 -3.75 -38.95
N ALA A 57 -1.19 -4.06 -37.66
CA ALA A 57 0.06 -3.98 -36.90
C ALA A 57 0.90 -5.27 -36.95
N GLY A 58 0.36 -6.36 -37.50
CA GLY A 58 0.97 -7.69 -37.48
C GLY A 58 1.11 -8.26 -36.06
N LEU A 59 0.10 -8.03 -35.22
CA LEU A 59 0.03 -8.45 -33.83
C LEU A 59 -1.08 -9.50 -33.66
N GLU A 60 -0.83 -10.49 -32.81
CA GLU A 60 -1.89 -11.37 -32.31
C GLU A 60 -2.43 -10.82 -30.98
N LEU A 61 -3.71 -11.11 -30.67
CA LEU A 61 -4.32 -10.71 -29.40
C LEU A 61 -3.59 -11.32 -28.18
N LEU A 62 -3.05 -12.54 -28.34
CA LEU A 62 -2.23 -13.20 -27.33
C LEU A 62 -0.91 -12.45 -27.08
N ASP A 63 -0.28 -11.92 -28.14
CA ASP A 63 0.92 -11.09 -28.01
C ASP A 63 0.61 -9.73 -27.40
N LEU A 64 -0.52 -9.13 -27.75
CA LEU A 64 -0.97 -7.88 -27.14
C LEU A 64 -1.24 -8.05 -25.64
N THR A 65 -1.90 -9.15 -25.24
CA THR A 65 -2.14 -9.44 -23.81
C THR A 65 -0.84 -9.75 -23.09
N ARG A 66 0.10 -10.51 -23.68
CA ARG A 66 1.43 -10.74 -23.11
C ARG A 66 2.21 -9.45 -22.97
N SER A 67 2.27 -8.60 -24.00
CA SER A 67 2.93 -7.28 -23.96
C SER A 67 2.26 -6.29 -23.01
N ALA A 68 0.94 -6.35 -22.84
CA ALA A 68 0.22 -5.57 -21.84
C ALA A 68 0.56 -6.04 -20.41
N LEU A 69 0.79 -7.35 -20.22
CA LEU A 69 1.23 -7.95 -18.95
C LEU A 69 2.73 -7.78 -18.68
N GLU A 70 3.54 -7.66 -19.74
CA GLU A 70 5.01 -7.45 -19.79
C GLU A 70 5.40 -5.97 -19.93
N ALA A 71 4.43 -5.03 -19.97
CA ALA A 71 4.73 -3.63 -19.64
C ALA A 71 5.54 -3.68 -18.35
N PRO A 72 6.72 -3.02 -18.25
CA PRO A 72 7.54 -3.11 -17.04
C PRO A 72 6.63 -2.74 -15.87
N ARG A 73 6.21 -3.76 -15.13
CA ARG A 73 5.34 -3.57 -13.99
C ARG A 73 6.22 -2.77 -13.06
N LEU A 74 5.75 -1.56 -12.75
CA LEU A 74 6.40 -0.77 -11.74
C LEU A 74 6.63 -1.67 -10.52
N ILE A 75 7.84 -1.65 -9.98
CA ILE A 75 8.21 -2.49 -8.85
C ILE A 75 7.26 -2.13 -7.70
N ALA A 76 6.39 -3.07 -7.35
CA ALA A 76 5.36 -2.88 -6.33
C ALA A 76 5.93 -2.98 -4.92
N GLN A 77 7.13 -3.54 -4.75
CA GLN A 77 7.83 -3.62 -3.48
C GLN A 77 9.33 -3.77 -3.75
N LEU A 78 10.16 -3.01 -3.02
CA LEU A 78 11.61 -3.14 -3.11
C LEU A 78 12.09 -4.41 -2.41
N SER A 79 13.25 -4.91 -2.82
CA SER A 79 13.95 -5.97 -2.08
C SER A 79 14.57 -5.42 -0.80
N TYR A 80 14.85 -6.32 0.15
CA TYR A 80 15.44 -5.95 1.44
C TYR A 80 16.74 -5.14 1.28
N ALA A 81 17.63 -5.61 0.40
CA ALA A 81 18.89 -4.92 0.14
C ALA A 81 18.71 -3.53 -0.48
N GLN A 82 17.66 -3.33 -1.30
CA GLN A 82 17.33 -2.01 -1.84
C GLN A 82 16.78 -1.08 -0.74
N GLU A 83 15.90 -1.58 0.12
CA GLU A 83 15.41 -0.79 1.27
C GLU A 83 16.54 -0.41 2.23
N GLU A 84 17.44 -1.34 2.54
CA GLU A 84 18.60 -1.12 3.40
C GLU A 84 19.56 -0.08 2.82
N GLU A 85 19.83 -0.17 1.52
CA GLU A 85 20.65 0.81 0.81
C GLU A 85 20.03 2.22 0.89
N LEU A 86 18.70 2.33 0.71
CA LEU A 86 17.98 3.61 0.76
C LEU A 86 18.07 4.28 2.13
N ILE A 87 17.88 3.53 3.22
CA ILE A 87 17.93 4.09 4.58
C ILE A 87 19.37 4.34 5.08
N GLY A 88 20.38 3.77 4.41
CA GLY A 88 21.78 3.87 4.83
C GLY A 88 22.39 5.27 4.66
N ASP A 89 21.77 6.16 3.88
CA ASP A 89 22.20 7.55 3.71
C ASP A 89 20.96 8.48 3.64
N PRO A 90 20.78 9.40 4.61
CA PRO A 90 19.66 10.34 4.62
C PRO A 90 19.53 11.18 3.35
N LYS A 91 20.65 11.56 2.73
CA LYS A 91 20.65 12.33 1.47
C LYS A 91 20.18 11.47 0.30
N LEU A 92 20.52 10.18 0.28
CA LEU A 92 20.00 9.24 -0.73
C LEU A 92 18.49 9.07 -0.57
N LEU A 93 18.01 8.88 0.66
CA LEU A 93 16.58 8.75 0.95
C LEU A 93 15.82 10.01 0.52
N LEU A 94 16.34 11.19 0.84
CA LEU A 94 15.80 12.47 0.40
C LEU A 94 15.68 12.55 -1.13
N VAL A 95 16.76 12.24 -1.86
CA VAL A 95 16.75 12.26 -3.33
C VAL A 95 15.76 11.23 -3.90
N ALA A 96 15.62 10.06 -3.27
CA ALA A 96 14.63 9.06 -3.66
C ALA A 96 13.19 9.55 -3.48
N VAL A 97 12.88 10.16 -2.33
CA VAL A 97 11.56 10.76 -2.04
C VAL A 97 11.26 11.93 -2.99
N ALA A 98 12.26 12.75 -3.28
CA ALA A 98 12.13 13.84 -4.23
C ALA A 98 11.86 13.34 -5.66
N ALA A 99 12.55 12.28 -6.10
CA ALA A 99 12.30 11.63 -7.38
C ALA A 99 10.89 11.02 -7.45
N LEU A 100 10.39 10.43 -6.35
CA LEU A 100 9.00 9.95 -6.24
C LEU A 100 7.97 11.06 -6.36
N ASN A 101 8.29 12.29 -5.94
CA ASN A 101 7.41 13.45 -6.05
C ASN A 101 7.61 14.25 -7.35
N GLY A 102 8.60 13.86 -8.17
CA GLY A 102 8.94 14.56 -9.41
C GLY A 102 9.47 15.98 -9.16
N VAL A 103 10.23 16.15 -8.09
CA VAL A 103 10.95 17.40 -7.77
C VAL A 103 12.14 17.54 -8.74
N PRO A 104 12.28 18.68 -9.44
CA PRO A 104 13.45 18.96 -10.27
C PRO A 104 14.75 19.02 -9.45
N VAL A 105 15.89 18.72 -10.08
CA VAL A 105 17.21 18.79 -9.40
C VAL A 105 17.52 20.20 -8.91
N ASP A 106 17.19 21.22 -9.71
CA ASP A 106 17.46 22.62 -9.36
C ASP A 106 16.70 23.03 -8.09
N GLU A 107 15.44 22.60 -7.97
CA GLU A 107 14.62 22.81 -6.76
C GLU A 107 15.19 22.07 -5.55
N LEU A 108 15.67 20.84 -5.74
CA LEU A 108 16.28 20.07 -4.65
C LEU A 108 17.53 20.76 -4.09
N VAL A 109 18.39 21.27 -4.97
CA VAL A 109 19.61 22.01 -4.61
C VAL A 109 19.29 23.36 -3.97
N ALA A 110 18.19 23.99 -4.37
CA ALA A 110 17.72 25.24 -3.76
C ALA A 110 17.14 25.02 -2.35
N MET A 111 16.44 23.91 -2.13
CA MET A 111 15.74 23.62 -0.87
C MET A 111 16.62 22.95 0.19
N PHE A 112 17.63 22.18 -0.23
CA PHE A 112 18.43 21.34 0.67
C PHE A 112 19.92 21.61 0.53
N ALA A 113 20.69 21.32 1.59
CA ALA A 113 22.15 21.40 1.58
C ALA A 113 22.78 20.26 0.75
N LEU A 114 22.58 20.33 -0.56
CA LEU A 114 23.05 19.40 -1.59
C LEU A 114 23.60 20.20 -2.76
N THR A 115 24.76 19.80 -3.27
CA THR A 115 25.25 20.31 -4.56
C THR A 115 24.62 19.53 -5.72
N GLU A 116 24.58 20.12 -6.91
CA GLU A 116 24.12 19.42 -8.12
C GLU A 116 24.89 18.12 -8.35
N ALA A 117 26.21 18.13 -8.14
CA ALA A 117 27.06 16.95 -8.29
C ALA A 117 26.71 15.84 -7.29
N GLU A 118 26.40 16.18 -6.03
CA GLU A 118 25.92 15.21 -5.04
C GLU A 118 24.55 14.65 -5.45
N THR A 119 23.63 15.49 -5.90
CA THR A 119 22.30 15.05 -6.35
C THR A 119 22.41 14.07 -7.51
N VAL A 120 23.23 14.37 -8.52
CA VAL A 120 23.46 13.48 -9.67
C VAL A 120 24.13 12.17 -9.22
N LYS A 121 25.08 12.21 -8.28
CA LYS A 121 25.68 11.01 -7.69
C LYS A 121 24.62 10.11 -7.04
N TYR A 122 23.66 10.69 -6.32
CA TYR A 122 22.56 9.92 -5.72
C TYR A 122 21.59 9.37 -6.77
N LEU A 123 21.25 10.15 -7.80
CA LEU A 123 20.42 9.67 -8.91
C LEU A 123 21.07 8.48 -9.63
N LEU A 124 22.39 8.50 -9.83
CA LEU A 124 23.14 7.36 -10.38
C LEU A 124 23.11 6.13 -9.46
N ARG A 125 23.19 6.34 -8.15
CA ARG A 125 23.07 5.25 -7.16
C ARG A 125 21.67 4.63 -7.20
N LEU A 126 20.62 5.46 -7.30
CA LEU A 126 19.23 5.03 -7.46
C LEU A 126 19.00 4.27 -8.78
N ASP A 127 19.65 4.69 -9.87
CA ASP A 127 19.63 3.97 -11.15
C ASP A 127 20.26 2.58 -11.02
N LYS A 128 21.44 2.50 -10.38
CA LYS A 128 22.18 1.25 -10.15
C LYS A 128 21.37 0.22 -9.35
N ILE A 129 20.58 0.66 -8.38
CA ILE A 129 19.73 -0.24 -7.59
C ILE A 129 18.38 -0.51 -8.25
N GLY A 130 18.12 0.02 -9.45
CA GLY A 130 16.87 -0.22 -10.19
C GLY A 130 15.65 0.50 -9.61
N PHE A 131 15.85 1.56 -8.83
CA PHE A 131 14.76 2.38 -8.31
C PHE A 131 14.17 3.30 -9.39
N LEU A 132 15.05 3.82 -10.26
CA LEU A 132 14.72 4.69 -11.38
C LEU A 132 15.66 4.43 -12.55
N VAL A 133 15.45 5.11 -13.67
CA VAL A 133 16.42 5.22 -14.77
C VAL A 133 16.74 6.69 -14.96
N LEU A 134 18.03 7.04 -14.91
CA LEU A 134 18.49 8.38 -15.19
C LEU A 134 18.60 8.59 -16.71
N LYS A 135 18.10 9.73 -17.18
CA LYS A 135 18.09 10.16 -18.59
C LYS A 135 18.88 11.46 -18.73
N PRO A 136 19.31 11.81 -19.96
CA PRO A 136 20.02 13.06 -20.21
C PRO A 136 19.27 14.29 -19.68
N ASN A 137 20.05 15.27 -19.21
CA ASN A 137 19.58 16.49 -18.53
C ASN A 137 18.86 16.18 -17.20
N ASN A 138 19.41 15.24 -16.42
CA ASN A 138 18.90 14.85 -15.09
C ASN A 138 17.41 14.44 -15.07
N ARG A 139 16.88 13.98 -16.22
CA ARG A 139 15.51 13.52 -16.32
C ARG A 139 15.40 12.13 -15.71
N VAL A 140 14.38 11.91 -14.91
CA VAL A 140 14.19 10.64 -14.19
C VAL A 140 12.98 9.89 -14.75
N LYS A 141 13.13 8.59 -14.96
CA LYS A 141 12.00 7.68 -15.17
C LYS A 141 11.95 6.67 -14.02
N LEU A 142 10.95 6.77 -13.14
CA LEU A 142 10.78 5.81 -12.04
C LEU A 142 10.54 4.39 -12.55
N LEU A 143 11.13 3.42 -11.85
CA LEU A 143 10.89 1.99 -12.06
C LEU A 143 10.01 1.39 -10.96
N VAL A 144 9.88 2.07 -9.82
CA VAL A 144 8.99 1.70 -8.72
C VAL A 144 7.59 2.25 -8.87
N ALA A 145 6.59 1.55 -8.32
CA ALA A 145 5.25 2.08 -8.20
C ALA A 145 5.29 3.24 -7.22
N ARG A 146 4.49 4.30 -7.41
CA ARG A 146 4.50 5.41 -6.43
C ARG A 146 3.90 5.00 -5.09
N THR A 147 3.03 3.99 -5.09
CA THR A 147 2.48 3.29 -3.94
C THR A 147 3.16 1.95 -3.71
N PHE A 148 4.47 1.84 -3.97
CA PHE A 148 5.16 0.59 -3.66
C PHE A 148 5.06 0.30 -2.16
N ASP A 149 4.74 -0.95 -1.84
CA ASP A 149 4.67 -1.45 -0.48
C ASP A 149 6.07 -1.53 0.11
N TRP A 150 6.18 -1.14 1.37
CA TRP A 150 7.37 -1.45 2.16
C TRP A 150 7.31 -2.92 2.58
N ILE A 151 8.48 -3.53 2.73
CA ILE A 151 8.57 -4.86 3.31
C ILE A 151 8.03 -4.79 4.75
N PRO A 152 7.06 -5.65 5.13
CA PRO A 152 6.63 -5.76 6.52
C PRO A 152 7.82 -6.12 7.43
N ASP A 153 8.01 -5.32 8.47
CA ASP A 153 9.17 -5.34 9.36
C ASP A 153 10.53 -5.19 8.66
N GLY A 154 10.52 -4.61 7.45
CA GLY A 154 11.70 -4.31 6.66
C GLY A 154 12.46 -3.06 7.11
N PRO A 155 13.56 -2.72 6.42
CA PRO A 155 14.42 -1.60 6.76
C PRO A 155 13.69 -0.25 6.78
N ILE A 156 12.88 0.07 5.77
CA ILE A 156 12.18 1.37 5.72
C ILE A 156 11.15 1.47 6.83
N GLN A 157 10.34 0.43 7.05
CA GLN A 157 9.33 0.46 8.11
C GLN A 157 9.97 0.56 9.50
N THR A 158 11.10 -0.12 9.71
CA THR A 158 11.84 -0.07 10.98
C THR A 158 12.47 1.30 11.21
N TRP A 159 13.08 1.88 10.17
CA TRP A 159 13.58 3.26 10.23
C TRP A 159 12.46 4.26 10.52
N PHE A 160 11.32 4.17 9.82
CA PHE A 160 10.17 5.04 10.06
C PHE A 160 9.70 4.97 11.50
N ARG A 161 9.52 3.76 12.05
CA ARG A 161 9.10 3.57 13.46
C ARG A 161 10.08 4.17 14.46
N ARG A 162 11.39 4.11 14.18
CA ARG A 162 12.43 4.54 15.12
C ARG A 162 12.73 6.03 15.03
N GLU A 163 12.82 6.57 13.82
CA GLU A 163 13.40 7.89 13.56
C GLU A 163 12.36 8.92 13.10
N ALA A 164 11.32 8.53 12.35
CA ALA A 164 10.42 9.48 11.68
C ALA A 164 9.00 9.55 12.26
N ALA A 165 8.52 8.47 12.89
CA ALA A 165 7.13 8.39 13.34
C ALA A 165 6.82 9.37 14.49
N ALA A 166 7.77 9.55 15.41
CA ALA A 166 7.63 10.51 16.51
C ALA A 166 7.59 11.94 15.98
N ASP A 167 8.55 12.30 15.11
CA ASP A 167 8.62 13.62 14.44
C ASP A 167 7.31 13.95 13.68
N TYR A 168 6.83 13.03 12.85
CA TYR A 168 5.59 13.23 12.09
C TYR A 168 4.34 13.40 12.97
N LEU A 169 4.27 12.68 14.10
CA LEU A 169 3.11 12.70 14.99
C LEU A 169 3.17 13.79 16.08
N ASP A 170 4.32 14.44 16.27
CA ASP A 170 4.50 15.58 17.20
C ASP A 170 4.02 16.93 16.59
N ALA A 171 3.44 16.89 15.38
CA ALA A 171 2.79 18.03 14.76
C ALA A 171 1.45 18.38 15.45
N HIS A 172 1.03 19.65 15.35
CA HIS A 172 -0.23 20.13 15.93
C HIS A 172 -1.46 19.76 15.08
N PHE A 173 -1.27 19.48 13.78
CA PHE A 173 -2.32 19.14 12.81
C PHE A 173 -3.46 20.17 12.71
N ASP A 174 -3.13 21.46 12.87
CA ASP A 174 -4.05 22.59 12.77
C ASP A 174 -3.77 23.50 11.55
N GLY A 175 -2.80 23.14 10.71
CA GLY A 175 -2.51 23.80 9.45
C GLY A 175 -3.54 23.54 8.34
N GLU A 176 -3.46 24.34 7.28
CA GLU A 176 -4.28 24.13 6.08
C GLU A 176 -3.92 22.78 5.41
N GLY A 177 -4.92 21.92 5.22
CA GLY A 177 -4.73 20.58 4.66
C GLY A 177 -4.23 19.53 5.67
N GLU A 178 -4.07 19.91 6.94
CA GLU A 178 -3.69 18.98 8.01
C GLU A 178 -4.92 18.44 8.73
N MET A 179 -4.83 17.18 9.17
CA MET A 179 -5.85 16.57 10.03
C MET A 179 -5.27 15.35 10.75
N LEU A 180 -5.46 15.29 12.06
CA LEU A 180 -5.26 14.07 12.85
C LEU A 180 -6.60 13.61 13.44
N ARG A 181 -6.97 12.36 13.17
CA ARG A 181 -8.13 11.71 13.79
C ARG A 181 -7.81 10.33 14.31
N LEU A 182 -8.03 10.14 15.60
CA LEU A 182 -8.02 8.83 16.25
C LEU A 182 -9.46 8.31 16.32
N VAL A 183 -9.71 7.13 15.74
CA VAL A 183 -11.03 6.48 15.75
C VAL A 183 -10.91 5.10 16.38
N SER A 184 -11.72 4.83 17.41
CA SER A 184 -11.80 3.53 18.08
C SER A 184 -13.18 2.92 17.85
N VAL A 185 -13.21 1.74 17.23
CA VAL A 185 -14.43 1.01 16.88
C VAL A 185 -14.28 -0.48 17.15
N MET A 186 -15.39 -1.14 17.46
CA MET A 186 -15.46 -2.60 17.58
C MET A 186 -16.05 -3.15 16.27
N LEU A 187 -15.25 -3.88 15.51
CA LEU A 187 -15.63 -4.41 14.21
C LEU A 187 -15.66 -5.94 14.21
N SER A 188 -16.60 -6.52 13.46
CA SER A 188 -16.56 -7.95 13.13
C SER A 188 -15.37 -8.24 12.21
N PRO A 189 -14.90 -9.50 12.10
CA PRO A 189 -13.83 -9.86 11.16
C PRO A 189 -14.12 -9.42 9.71
N ALA A 190 -15.37 -9.54 9.26
CA ALA A 190 -15.78 -9.11 7.92
C ALA A 190 -15.68 -7.59 7.76
N SER A 191 -16.13 -6.81 8.74
CA SER A 191 -16.01 -5.35 8.71
C SER A 191 -14.56 -4.89 8.82
N THR A 192 -13.71 -5.60 9.57
CA THR A 192 -12.27 -5.35 9.63
C THR A 192 -11.61 -5.56 8.28
N ALA A 193 -11.92 -6.66 7.59
CA ALA A 193 -11.40 -6.91 6.24
C ALA A 193 -11.84 -5.81 5.26
N ALA A 194 -13.11 -5.40 5.31
CA ALA A 194 -13.63 -4.32 4.49
C ALA A 194 -12.96 -2.95 4.79
N LEU A 195 -12.65 -2.66 6.06
CA LEU A 195 -11.91 -1.45 6.44
C LEU A 195 -10.50 -1.47 5.85
N LEU A 196 -9.76 -2.57 6.02
CA LEU A 196 -8.39 -2.68 5.49
C LEU A 196 -8.37 -2.52 3.96
N GLU A 197 -9.36 -3.06 3.26
CA GLU A 197 -9.47 -2.89 1.81
C GLU A 197 -9.75 -1.45 1.40
N ARG A 198 -10.62 -0.75 2.13
CA ARG A 198 -10.86 0.68 1.89
C ARG A 198 -9.62 1.53 2.10
N LEU A 199 -8.80 1.22 3.11
CA LEU A 199 -7.53 1.93 3.32
C LEU A 199 -6.57 1.73 2.15
N ARG A 200 -6.46 0.50 1.60
CA ARG A 200 -5.67 0.26 0.38
C ARG A 200 -6.19 1.07 -0.80
N GLN A 201 -7.51 1.06 -1.01
CA GLN A 201 -8.13 1.81 -2.10
C GLN A 201 -7.86 3.31 -2.00
N VAL A 202 -7.90 3.88 -0.79
CA VAL A 202 -7.57 5.30 -0.56
C VAL A 202 -6.13 5.60 -1.00
N ALA A 203 -5.15 4.75 -0.63
CA ALA A 203 -3.77 4.94 -1.08
C ALA A 203 -3.64 4.88 -2.61
N ASP A 204 -4.31 3.92 -3.25
CA ASP A 204 -4.30 3.76 -4.70
C ASP A 204 -4.97 4.93 -5.44
N ASP A 205 -6.05 5.48 -4.90
CA ASP A 205 -6.77 6.61 -5.50
C ASP A 205 -5.90 7.88 -5.51
N PHE A 206 -5.23 8.18 -4.40
CA PHE A 206 -4.35 9.34 -4.31
C PHE A 206 -3.04 9.16 -5.11
N SER A 207 -2.56 7.92 -5.28
CA SER A 207 -1.47 7.61 -6.22
C SER A 207 -1.83 7.97 -7.66
N GLN A 208 -3.05 7.62 -8.07
CA GLN A 208 -3.57 7.95 -9.40
C GLN A 208 -3.78 9.46 -9.56
N GLN A 209 -4.31 10.13 -8.52
CA GLN A 209 -4.47 11.59 -8.52
C GLN A 209 -3.12 12.31 -8.63
N HIS A 210 -2.12 11.88 -7.86
CA HIS A 210 -0.76 12.41 -7.98
C HIS A 210 -0.19 12.25 -9.40
N GLN A 211 -0.43 11.12 -10.08
CA GLN A 211 -0.05 10.95 -11.49
C GLN A 211 -0.80 11.90 -12.42
N ALA A 212 -2.08 12.14 -12.15
CA ALA A 212 -2.88 13.09 -12.91
C ALA A 212 -2.44 14.54 -12.68
N ASP A 213 -1.85 14.85 -11.52
CA ASP A 213 -1.33 16.18 -11.19
C ASP A 213 0.13 16.35 -11.62
N ALA A 214 0.87 15.28 -11.88
CA ALA A 214 2.27 15.34 -12.36
C ALA A 214 2.47 16.06 -13.71
N ARG A 215 1.38 16.33 -14.45
CA ARG A 215 1.39 17.18 -15.67
C ARG A 215 1.31 18.68 -15.36
N LEU A 216 0.99 19.06 -14.14
CA LEU A 216 0.97 20.45 -13.69
C LEU A 216 2.40 20.95 -13.42
N PRO A 217 2.64 22.27 -13.51
CA PRO A 217 3.87 22.87 -13.02
C PRO A 217 4.16 22.48 -11.56
N TYR A 218 5.44 22.48 -11.17
CA TYR A 218 5.85 22.10 -9.82
C TYR A 218 5.24 23.02 -8.76
N GLU A 219 5.16 24.31 -9.08
CA GLU A 219 4.66 25.40 -8.23
C GLU A 219 3.14 25.32 -7.99
N ALA A 220 2.42 24.55 -8.82
CA ALA A 220 0.99 24.31 -8.68
C ALA A 220 0.68 23.04 -7.88
N ARG A 221 1.69 22.41 -7.28
CA ARG A 221 1.59 21.15 -6.53
C ARG A 221 2.10 21.36 -5.12
N GLN A 222 1.48 20.66 -4.17
CA GLN A 222 1.92 20.64 -2.78
C GLN A 222 2.35 19.22 -2.42
N SER A 223 3.47 19.12 -1.69
CA SER A 223 3.88 17.85 -1.11
C SER A 223 2.91 17.46 -0.01
N MET A 224 2.40 16.23 -0.08
CA MET A 224 1.48 15.67 0.91
C MET A 224 1.97 14.29 1.30
N THR A 225 2.10 14.05 2.60
CA THR A 225 2.37 12.73 3.18
C THR A 225 1.21 12.39 4.09
N PHE A 226 0.68 11.17 3.99
CA PHE A 226 -0.39 10.71 4.86
C PHE A 226 -0.13 9.28 5.33
N LEU A 227 -0.48 8.99 6.58
CA LEU A 227 -0.33 7.69 7.20
C LEU A 227 -1.68 6.99 7.29
N LEU A 228 -1.80 5.81 6.70
CA LEU A 228 -2.95 4.92 6.89
C LEU A 228 -2.54 3.76 7.79
N ALA A 229 -3.21 3.62 8.93
CA ALA A 229 -2.96 2.52 9.85
C ALA A 229 -4.25 2.06 10.51
N ALA A 230 -4.44 0.75 10.59
CA ALA A 230 -5.49 0.13 11.39
C ALA A 230 -4.96 -1.16 12.00
N ARG A 231 -5.12 -1.29 13.32
CA ARG A 231 -4.80 -2.50 14.06
C ARG A 231 -5.67 -2.60 15.30
N PRO A 232 -5.89 -3.81 15.84
CA PRO A 232 -6.26 -3.94 17.23
C PRO A 232 -5.19 -3.25 18.10
N TRP A 233 -5.62 -2.32 18.93
CA TRP A 233 -4.74 -1.56 19.80
C TRP A 233 -5.38 -1.32 21.15
N MET A 234 -4.57 -1.47 22.19
CA MET A 234 -4.88 -1.10 23.56
C MET A 234 -3.66 -0.36 24.08
N PRO A 235 -3.80 0.92 24.48
CA PRO A 235 -2.72 1.65 25.13
C PRO A 235 -2.20 0.87 26.35
N GLU A 236 -0.88 0.88 26.57
CA GLU A 236 -0.25 0.15 27.68
C GLU A 236 -0.81 0.58 29.04
N ALA A 237 -1.07 1.88 29.21
CA ALA A 237 -1.72 2.43 30.39
C ALA A 237 -3.09 1.79 30.67
N PHE A 238 -3.84 1.40 29.62
CA PHE A 238 -5.13 0.73 29.78
C PHE A 238 -4.97 -0.77 29.98
N ALA A 239 -3.95 -1.38 29.34
CA ALA A 239 -3.61 -2.78 29.57
C ALA A 239 -3.26 -3.05 31.04
N ALA A 240 -2.60 -2.10 31.72
CA ALA A 240 -2.32 -2.16 33.15
C ALA A 240 -3.57 -2.15 34.05
N LEU A 241 -4.70 -1.63 33.54
CA LEU A 241 -6.00 -1.60 34.24
C LEU A 241 -6.84 -2.85 33.96
N ARG A 242 -6.37 -3.75 33.09
CA ARG A 242 -7.08 -4.97 32.76
C ARG A 242 -7.14 -5.87 33.99
N ARG A 243 -8.36 -6.19 34.44
CA ARG A 243 -8.56 -7.20 35.49
C ARG A 243 -7.82 -8.47 35.08
N GLU A 244 -6.97 -8.98 35.98
CA GLU A 244 -6.46 -10.33 35.87
C GLU A 244 -7.66 -11.26 35.82
N LEU A 245 -7.83 -11.93 34.68
CA LEU A 245 -8.73 -13.07 34.60
C LEU A 245 -8.14 -14.13 35.52
N ASN A 246 -8.67 -14.25 36.74
CA ASN A 246 -8.53 -15.48 37.50
C ASN A 246 -8.88 -16.64 36.54
N ALA A 247 -7.90 -17.51 36.29
CA ALA A 247 -7.97 -18.55 35.28
C ALA A 247 -9.31 -19.32 35.30
N PRO A 248 -9.83 -19.77 34.14
CA PRO A 248 -11.11 -20.46 34.07
C PRO A 248 -11.01 -21.84 34.75
N GLY A 249 -11.40 -21.89 36.03
CA GLY A 249 -11.47 -23.12 36.82
C GLY A 249 -12.55 -23.14 37.91
N GLN A 250 -13.25 -22.03 38.17
CA GLN A 250 -14.26 -21.97 39.23
C GLN A 250 -15.69 -21.69 38.75
N ALA A 251 -15.91 -21.18 37.54
CA ALA A 251 -17.27 -20.92 37.03
C ALA A 251 -17.98 -22.18 36.48
N ALA A 252 -17.31 -23.33 36.39
CA ALA A 252 -17.87 -24.57 35.83
C ALA A 252 -18.33 -25.59 36.88
N ARG A 253 -18.28 -25.29 38.19
CA ARG A 253 -18.73 -26.22 39.24
C ARG A 253 -20.12 -25.93 39.81
N ASP A 254 -20.73 -24.79 39.49
CA ASP A 254 -22.03 -24.41 40.06
C ASP A 254 -23.22 -24.58 39.10
N LEU A 255 -23.01 -25.14 37.90
CA LEU A 255 -24.08 -25.30 36.89
C LEU A 255 -24.22 -26.72 36.30
N THR A 256 -23.74 -27.75 37.01
CA THR A 256 -23.99 -29.14 36.63
C THR A 256 -24.41 -29.98 37.84
N GLY A 257 -25.74 -30.03 38.03
CA GLY A 257 -26.42 -31.28 38.37
C GLY A 257 -26.12 -31.87 39.73
N ALA A 258 -26.81 -31.36 40.75
CA ALA A 258 -27.25 -32.20 41.86
C ALA A 258 -28.19 -33.30 41.31
N VAL A 259 -27.61 -34.43 40.91
CA VAL A 259 -28.32 -35.71 40.85
C VAL A 259 -27.82 -36.53 42.03
N ARG A 260 -28.57 -36.51 43.14
CA ARG A 260 -28.41 -37.47 44.23
C ARG A 260 -28.79 -38.86 43.71
N PRO A 261 -27.93 -39.88 43.82
CA PRO A 261 -28.42 -41.24 43.88
C PRO A 261 -29.02 -41.51 45.27
N ALA A 262 -30.14 -42.24 45.27
CA ALA A 262 -30.84 -42.73 46.45
C ALA A 262 -29.94 -43.67 47.31
N PRO A 263 -30.23 -43.84 48.61
CA PRO A 263 -29.30 -44.43 49.56
C PRO A 263 -29.26 -45.96 49.45
N ALA A 264 -28.05 -46.53 49.39
CA ALA A 264 -27.84 -47.94 49.68
C ALA A 264 -27.88 -48.16 51.20
N ALA A 265 -28.69 -49.13 51.63
CA ALA A 265 -28.92 -49.47 53.03
C ALA A 265 -27.65 -49.98 53.74
N ALA A 266 -27.57 -49.63 55.03
CA ALA A 266 -26.46 -49.85 55.97
C ALA A 266 -26.11 -51.33 56.24
N PRO A 267 -25.02 -51.55 57.00
CA PRO A 267 -25.21 -52.29 58.24
C PRO A 267 -24.80 -51.50 59.48
N ARG A 268 -25.54 -51.82 60.55
CA ARG A 268 -25.56 -51.27 61.90
C ARG A 268 -24.34 -51.71 62.72
N HIS A 269 -23.94 -50.88 63.71
CA HIS A 269 -23.67 -51.19 65.13
C HIS A 269 -22.73 -50.14 65.78
N PRO A 270 -22.65 -50.01 67.12
CA PRO A 270 -23.65 -49.37 67.98
C PRO A 270 -23.05 -48.26 68.89
N ALA A 271 -23.92 -47.70 69.72
CA ALA A 271 -23.77 -46.53 70.59
C ALA A 271 -22.65 -46.54 71.66
N SER A 272 -22.15 -45.34 71.99
CA SER A 272 -21.96 -44.80 73.36
C SER A 272 -21.70 -43.28 73.22
N SER A 273 -22.54 -42.35 73.72
CA SER A 273 -22.91 -41.96 75.10
C SER A 273 -21.92 -40.97 75.75
N SER A 274 -22.51 -39.85 76.21
CA SER A 274 -22.00 -38.86 77.19
C SER A 274 -20.96 -37.84 76.67
N ALA A 275 -20.92 -36.56 77.07
CA ALA A 275 -21.78 -35.75 77.92
C ALA A 275 -21.44 -34.25 77.76
N ARG A 276 -22.46 -33.41 77.95
CA ARG A 276 -22.51 -32.06 78.55
C ARG A 276 -21.21 -31.39 79.06
N ARG A 277 -21.00 -30.12 78.66
CA ARG A 277 -20.99 -28.84 79.44
C ARG A 277 -20.33 -27.73 78.59
N SER A 278 -21.01 -26.64 78.22
CA SER A 278 -21.35 -25.43 78.99
C SER A 278 -20.20 -24.43 79.17
N SER A 279 -20.35 -23.29 78.47
CA SER A 279 -20.13 -21.90 78.91
C SER A 279 -18.73 -21.36 79.28
N ARG A 280 -18.42 -20.25 78.59
CA ARG A 280 -17.38 -19.21 78.79
C ARG A 280 -16.00 -19.49 78.23
#